data_AF-A0A6J2JSK9-F1
#
_entry.id   AF-A0A6J2JSK9-F1
#
_cell.length_a   1.000
_cell.length_b   1.000
_cell.length_c   1.000
_cell.angle_alpha   90.00
_cell.angle_beta   90.00
_cell.angle_gamma   90.00
#
_symmetry.space_group_name_H-M   'P 1'
#
loop_
_entity.id
_entity.type
_entity.pdbx_description
1 polymer ?
#
loop_
_entity_poly.entity_id
_entity_poly.type
_entity_poly.pdbx_seq_one_letter_code
_entity_poly.pdbx_strand_id
1 'polypeptide(L)'
;MPKPFKNSAREIVLKVRAFCEREKANQAPLIRLDQVRARVAAMTGMSEKTVSRITKEGEVAASTSQKLKSRVASNNVSQEAGNIVKLTEEAFSSITPQDWQKQCEHINHLEDKFYERDGCMDNITDKFIIELGNDSSTDSDTSNDAYASDSLESFLSTIITVSKNEINK
;
A
#
# COMPACT_ATOMS: atom_id res chain seq x y z
N MET A 1 30.14 -10.66 4.18
CA MET A 1 29.10 -10.82 5.21
C MET A 1 28.04 -9.74 5.01
N PRO A 2 26.76 -10.09 4.82
CA PRO A 2 25.69 -9.09 4.78
C PRO A 2 25.64 -8.38 6.13
N LYS A 3 25.67 -7.05 6.13
CA LYS A 3 25.54 -6.28 7.37
C LYS A 3 24.12 -6.49 7.91
N PRO A 4 23.94 -6.88 9.18
CA PRO A 4 22.62 -7.00 9.76
C PRO A 4 21.96 -5.61 9.71
N PHE A 5 20.86 -5.51 8.97
CA PHE A 5 20.02 -4.33 8.98
C PHE A 5 19.52 -4.16 10.42
N LYS A 6 20.00 -3.13 11.13
CA LYS A 6 19.46 -2.76 12.45
C LYS A 6 18.03 -2.30 12.26
N ASN A 7 17.08 -3.23 12.26
CA ASN A 7 15.68 -2.95 12.01
C ASN A 7 15.05 -2.38 13.28
N SER A 8 15.23 -1.07 13.47
CA SER A 8 14.75 -0.32 14.64
C SER A 8 13.25 -0.52 14.90
N ALA A 9 12.44 -0.67 13.85
CA ALA A 9 11.02 -0.94 13.98
C ALA A 9 10.74 -2.35 14.52
N ARG A 10 11.44 -3.39 14.01
CA ARG A 10 11.32 -4.77 14.54
C ARG A 10 11.69 -4.85 16.01
N GLU A 11 12.73 -4.13 16.44
CA GLU A 11 13.13 -4.09 17.85
C GLU A 11 12.02 -3.50 18.74
N ILE A 12 11.38 -2.41 18.30
CA ILE A 12 10.25 -1.81 19.01
C ILE A 12 9.09 -2.80 19.11
N VAL A 13 8.71 -3.47 18.01
CA VAL A 13 7.62 -4.46 18.00
C VAL A 13 7.89 -5.60 18.98
N LEU A 14 9.13 -6.12 19.02
CA LEU A 14 9.51 -7.17 19.95
C LEU A 14 9.42 -6.72 21.41
N LYS A 15 9.86 -5.50 21.74
CA LYS A 15 9.76 -4.93 23.10
C LYS A 15 8.31 -4.73 23.54
N VAL A 16 7.46 -4.21 22.66
CA VAL A 16 6.03 -4.04 22.88
C VAL A 16 5.37 -5.38 23.21
N ARG A 17 5.60 -6.41 22.38
CA ARG A 17 5.07 -7.76 22.62
C ARG A 17 5.53 -8.31 23.97
N ALA A 18 6.83 -8.21 24.27
CA ALA A 18 7.39 -8.71 25.53
C ALA A 18 6.82 -7.98 26.76
N PHE A 19 6.50 -6.69 26.64
CA PHE A 19 5.81 -5.96 27.71
C PHE A 19 4.39 -6.49 27.92
N CYS A 20 3.61 -6.66 26.84
CA CYS A 20 2.25 -7.16 26.91
C CYS A 20 2.16 -8.59 27.48
N GLU A 21 3.07 -9.50 27.09
CA GLU A 21 3.09 -10.87 27.64
C GLU A 21 3.36 -10.87 29.15
N ARG A 22 4.19 -9.96 29.65
CA ARG A 22 4.41 -9.81 31.11
C ARG A 22 3.16 -9.30 31.82
N GLU A 23 2.43 -8.35 31.24
CA GLU A 23 1.15 -7.89 31.80
C GLU A 23 0.11 -9.02 31.82
N LYS A 24 0.05 -9.82 30.75
CA LYS A 24 -0.82 -11.00 30.66
C LYS A 24 -0.49 -12.03 31.75
N ALA A 25 0.79 -12.34 31.93
CA ALA A 25 1.25 -13.26 32.99
C ALA A 25 0.93 -12.72 34.39
N ASN A 26 1.02 -11.41 34.59
CA ASN A 26 0.71 -10.73 35.85
C ASN A 26 -0.81 -10.58 36.10
N GLN A 27 -1.65 -10.83 35.10
CA GLN A 27 -3.11 -10.59 35.11
C GLN A 27 -3.53 -9.16 35.52
N ALA A 28 -2.59 -8.21 35.49
CA ALA A 28 -2.81 -6.83 35.87
C ALA A 28 -1.78 -5.93 35.17
N PRO A 29 -2.13 -4.65 34.89
CA PRO A 29 -1.20 -3.71 34.28
C PRO A 29 0.05 -3.52 35.15
N LEU A 30 1.23 -3.63 34.54
CA LEU A 30 2.51 -3.39 35.24
C LEU A 30 2.71 -1.91 35.56
N ILE A 31 2.14 -1.04 34.72
CA ILE A 31 2.12 0.41 34.88
C ILE A 31 0.65 0.81 34.77
N ARG A 32 0.18 1.72 35.61
CA ARG A 32 -1.24 2.12 35.60
C ARG A 32 -1.62 2.75 34.26
N LEU A 33 -2.86 2.50 33.82
CA LEU A 33 -3.34 2.92 32.49
C LEU A 33 -3.42 4.44 32.31
N ASP A 34 -3.56 5.20 33.40
CA ASP A 34 -3.49 6.66 33.42
C ASP A 34 -2.08 7.19 33.09
N GLN A 35 -1.05 6.40 33.37
CA GLN A 35 0.35 6.78 33.13
C GLN A 35 0.80 6.47 31.70
N VAL A 36 0.04 6.96 30.71
CA VAL A 36 0.21 6.67 29.27
C VAL A 36 1.65 6.88 28.80
N ARG A 37 2.29 7.99 29.18
CA ARG A 37 3.67 8.30 28.76
C ARG A 37 4.69 7.30 29.31
N ALA A 38 4.57 6.92 30.57
CA ALA A 38 5.45 5.94 31.21
C ALA A 38 5.26 4.54 30.60
N ARG A 39 4.01 4.18 30.26
CA ARG A 39 3.70 2.93 29.55
C ARG A 39 4.39 2.89 28.18
N VAL A 40 4.19 3.91 27.35
CA VAL A 40 4.80 3.97 26.02
C VAL A 40 6.32 3.93 26.11
N ALA A 41 6.94 4.64 27.05
CA ALA A 41 8.37 4.59 27.31
C ALA A 41 8.85 3.17 27.63
N ALA A 42 8.19 2.48 28.55
CA ALA A 42 8.54 1.11 28.94
C ALA A 42 8.32 0.09 27.82
N MET A 43 7.25 0.23 27.03
CA MET A 43 6.91 -0.68 25.93
C MET A 43 7.85 -0.52 24.73
N THR A 44 8.23 0.72 24.40
CA THR A 44 9.09 1.02 23.24
C THR A 44 10.58 1.00 23.59
N GLY A 45 10.93 1.04 24.88
CA GLY A 45 12.31 1.18 25.36
C GLY A 45 12.89 2.58 25.15
N MET A 46 12.03 3.60 24.99
CA MET A 46 12.43 5.00 24.85
C MET A 46 12.40 5.74 26.18
N SER A 47 13.09 6.89 26.26
CA SER A 47 12.93 7.79 27.41
C SER A 47 11.57 8.50 27.38
N GLU A 48 10.99 8.79 28.55
CA GLU A 48 9.75 9.60 28.63
C GLU A 48 9.90 10.97 27.94
N LYS A 49 11.10 11.56 27.97
CA LYS A 49 11.40 12.82 27.27
C LYS A 49 11.25 12.64 25.76
N THR A 50 11.77 11.55 25.21
CA THR A 50 11.66 11.22 23.78
C THR A 50 10.20 11.03 23.40
N VAL A 51 9.44 10.26 24.19
CA VAL A 51 8.00 10.05 23.96
C VAL A 51 7.26 11.40 23.98
N SER A 52 7.50 12.24 24.99
CA SER A 52 6.87 13.56 25.08
C SER A 52 7.20 14.45 23.89
N ARG A 53 8.43 14.42 23.37
CA ARG A 53 8.84 15.22 22.22
C ARG A 53 8.10 14.75 20.96
N ILE A 54 8.07 13.44 20.71
CA ILE A 54 7.38 12.86 19.54
C ILE A 54 5.88 13.19 19.56
N THR A 55 5.22 13.09 20.72
CA THR A 55 3.80 13.45 20.85
C THR A 55 3.56 14.91 20.48
N LYS A 56 4.36 15.84 21.01
CA LYS A 56 4.25 17.27 20.69
C LYS A 56 4.51 17.56 19.21
N GLU A 57 5.53 16.94 18.64
CA GLU A 57 5.86 17.06 17.21
C GLU A 57 4.68 16.58 16.34
N GLY A 58 4.03 15.47 16.72
CA GLY A 58 2.84 14.95 16.04
C GLY A 58 1.64 15.90 16.09
N GLU A 59 1.34 16.49 17.26
CA GLU A 59 0.26 17.46 17.43
C GLU A 59 0.49 18.72 16.58
N VAL A 60 1.72 19.24 16.57
CA VAL A 60 2.09 20.41 15.77
C VAL A 60 1.99 20.11 14.27
N ALA A 61 2.46 18.94 13.84
CA ALA A 61 2.36 18.51 12.44
C ALA A 61 0.90 18.37 11.98
N ALA A 62 0.03 17.81 12.83
CA ALA A 62 -1.41 17.68 12.55
C ALA A 62 -2.09 19.06 12.44
N SER A 63 -1.84 19.97 13.39
CA SER A 63 -2.39 21.33 13.37
C SER A 63 -1.94 22.11 12.14
N THR A 64 -0.66 22.01 11.79
CA THR A 64 -0.09 22.69 10.61
C THR A 64 -0.68 22.15 9.32
N SER A 65 -0.79 20.83 9.20
CA SER A 65 -1.41 20.17 8.04
C SER A 65 -2.88 20.56 7.90
N GLN A 66 -3.64 20.65 9.00
CA GLN A 66 -5.03 21.10 8.97
C GLN A 66 -5.14 22.56 8.49
N LYS A 67 -4.30 23.47 9.02
CA LYS A 67 -4.27 24.87 8.58
C LYS A 67 -3.94 25.01 7.09
N LEU A 68 -2.98 24.22 6.61
CA LEU A 68 -2.62 24.19 5.19
C LEU A 68 -3.79 23.73 4.32
N LYS A 69 -4.45 22.63 4.69
CA LYS A 69 -5.64 22.12 3.98
C LYS A 69 -6.76 23.17 3.95
N SER A 70 -7.07 23.79 5.08
CA SER A 70 -8.09 24.85 5.15
C SER A 70 -7.74 26.04 4.26
N ARG A 71 -6.47 26.45 4.23
CA ARG A 71 -5.99 27.56 3.39
C ARG A 71 -5.98 27.23 1.90
N VAL A 72 -5.61 26.01 1.54
CA VAL A 72 -5.71 25.53 0.15
C VAL A 72 -7.18 25.46 -0.25
N ALA A 73 -8.07 24.89 0.57
CA ALA A 73 -9.49 24.81 0.28
C ALA A 73 -10.15 26.19 0.13
N SER A 74 -9.82 27.17 0.99
CA SER A 74 -10.35 28.53 0.90
C SER A 74 -9.88 29.29 -0.33
N ASN A 75 -8.69 28.96 -0.85
CA ASN A 75 -8.08 29.67 -1.97
C ASN A 75 -8.23 28.94 -3.31
N ASN A 76 -8.58 27.65 -3.29
CA ASN A 76 -8.86 26.84 -4.49
C ASN A 76 -10.25 27.12 -5.10
N VAL A 77 -11.05 27.98 -4.47
CA VAL A 77 -12.34 28.42 -5.00
C VAL A 77 -12.14 29.61 -5.93
N SER A 78 -11.65 29.33 -7.15
CA SER A 78 -11.89 30.12 -8.37
C SER A 78 -11.19 29.53 -9.60
N GLN A 79 -11.22 28.21 -9.78
CA GLN A 79 -11.07 27.69 -11.15
C GLN A 79 -12.45 27.68 -11.78
N GLU A 80 -12.79 28.82 -12.41
CA GLU A 80 -13.95 28.92 -13.30
C GLU A 80 -13.91 27.73 -14.26
N ALA A 81 -15.05 27.04 -14.44
CA ALA A 81 -15.09 25.79 -15.20
C ALA A 81 -14.47 25.92 -16.61
N GLY A 82 -14.59 27.10 -17.22
CA GLY A 82 -13.94 27.39 -18.51
C GLY A 82 -12.41 27.40 -18.47
N ASN A 83 -11.79 27.74 -17.34
CA ASN A 83 -10.34 27.70 -17.17
C ASN A 83 -9.85 26.25 -17.01
N ILE A 84 -10.62 25.40 -16.35
CA ILE A 84 -10.30 23.97 -16.20
C ILE A 84 -10.27 23.26 -17.56
N VAL A 85 -11.24 23.55 -18.43
CA VAL A 85 -11.29 22.98 -19.79
C VAL A 85 -10.06 23.40 -20.60
N LYS A 86 -9.71 24.70 -20.60
CA LYS A 86 -8.53 25.21 -21.31
C LYS A 86 -7.23 24.58 -20.81
N LEU A 87 -7.02 24.55 -19.49
CA LEU A 87 -5.85 23.92 -18.88
C LEU A 87 -5.76 22.42 -19.19
N THR A 88 -6.90 21.74 -19.31
CA THR A 88 -6.96 20.32 -19.64
C THR A 88 -6.63 20.09 -21.12
N GLU A 89 -7.17 20.89 -22.04
CA GLU A 89 -6.85 20.84 -23.47
C GLU A 89 -5.38 21.19 -23.75
N GLU A 90 -4.85 22.21 -23.06
CA GLU A 90 -3.43 22.58 -23.13
C GLU A 90 -2.54 21.46 -22.60
N ALA A 91 -2.92 20.83 -21.48
CA ALA A 91 -2.19 19.69 -20.92
C ALA A 91 -2.18 18.49 -21.89
N PHE A 92 -3.33 18.10 -22.45
CA PHE A 92 -3.40 17.01 -23.42
C PHE A 92 -2.59 17.30 -24.69
N SER A 93 -2.62 18.55 -25.17
CA SER A 93 -1.83 18.97 -26.33
C SER A 93 -0.32 19.00 -26.06
N SER A 94 0.07 19.16 -24.79
CA SER A 94 1.48 19.20 -24.38
C SER A 94 2.12 17.82 -24.21
N ILE A 95 1.31 16.74 -24.11
CA ILE A 95 1.83 15.38 -23.96
C ILE A 95 2.42 14.95 -25.30
N THR A 96 3.74 14.78 -25.34
CA THR A 96 4.43 14.33 -26.55
C THR A 96 4.48 12.80 -26.61
N PRO A 97 4.64 12.22 -27.80
CA PRO A 97 4.88 10.77 -27.95
C PRO A 97 6.07 10.26 -27.13
N GLN A 98 7.08 11.10 -26.91
CA GLN A 98 8.26 10.79 -26.11
C GLN A 98 7.92 10.72 -24.61
N ASP A 99 7.04 11.59 -24.12
CA ASP A 99 6.55 11.52 -22.73
C ASP A 99 5.74 10.24 -22.49
N TRP A 100 4.93 9.84 -23.48
CA TRP A 100 4.19 8.58 -23.43
C TRP A 100 5.13 7.37 -23.44
N GLN A 101 6.13 7.36 -24.33
CA GLN A 101 7.12 6.29 -24.40
C GLN A 101 7.87 6.13 -23.07
N LYS A 102 8.30 7.24 -22.47
CA LYS A 102 8.97 7.24 -21.16
C LYS A 102 8.07 6.67 -20.06
N GLN A 103 6.77 6.94 -20.11
CA GLN A 103 5.82 6.39 -19.15
C GLN A 103 5.62 4.88 -19.33
N CYS A 104 5.57 4.40 -20.58
CA CYS A 104 5.54 2.96 -20.87
C CYS A 104 6.80 2.24 -20.38
N GLU A 105 7.98 2.81 -20.63
CA GLU A 105 9.26 2.28 -20.12
C GLU A 105 9.29 2.23 -18.58
N HIS A 106 8.73 3.24 -17.92
CA HIS A 106 8.62 3.26 -16.46
C HIS A 106 7.73 2.13 -15.91
N ILE A 107 6.61 1.85 -16.57
CA ILE A 107 5.70 0.76 -16.18
C ILE A 107 6.38 -0.60 -16.37
N ASN A 108 7.03 -0.84 -17.51
CA ASN A 108 7.78 -2.09 -17.74
C ASN A 108 8.83 -2.32 -16.66
N HIS A 109 9.59 -1.29 -16.29
CA HIS A 109 10.58 -1.38 -15.20
C HIS A 109 9.96 -1.64 -13.83
N LEU A 110 8.75 -1.12 -13.58
CA LEU A 110 8.01 -1.45 -12.37
C LEU A 110 7.56 -2.91 -12.39
N GLU A 111 7.00 -3.39 -13.50
CA GLU A 111 6.60 -4.78 -13.68
C GLU A 111 7.77 -5.74 -13.47
N ASP A 112 8.93 -5.47 -14.08
CA ASP A 112 10.16 -6.25 -13.87
C ASP A 112 10.54 -6.30 -12.39
N LYS A 113 10.49 -5.15 -11.70
CA LYS A 113 10.74 -5.09 -10.24
C LYS A 113 9.72 -5.86 -9.42
N PHE A 114 8.45 -5.88 -9.84
CA PHE A 114 7.44 -6.69 -9.18
C PHE A 114 7.74 -8.17 -9.40
N TYR A 115 8.09 -8.58 -10.62
CA TYR A 115 8.46 -9.94 -10.96
C TYR A 115 9.70 -10.43 -10.17
N GLU A 116 10.74 -9.60 -10.07
CA GLU A 116 11.94 -9.88 -9.27
C GLU A 116 11.64 -9.97 -7.76
N ARG A 117 10.75 -9.10 -7.27
CA ARG A 117 10.41 -9.03 -5.84
C ARG A 117 9.45 -10.13 -5.40
N ASP A 118 8.55 -10.55 -6.28
CA ASP A 118 7.56 -11.60 -6.02
C ASP A 118 8.12 -13.01 -6.26
N GLY A 119 9.40 -13.11 -6.65
CA GLY A 119 10.29 -14.25 -6.44
C GLY A 119 9.61 -15.61 -6.51
N CYS A 120 9.28 -16.07 -7.72
CA CYS A 120 8.91 -17.47 -8.04
C CYS A 120 8.16 -18.21 -6.92
N MET A 121 6.87 -17.93 -6.80
CA MET A 121 5.91 -18.72 -6.00
C MET A 121 5.88 -20.22 -6.37
N ASP A 122 6.57 -20.65 -7.44
CA ASP A 122 6.63 -22.06 -7.84
C ASP A 122 7.72 -22.85 -7.09
N ASN A 123 8.84 -22.22 -6.69
CA ASN A 123 9.95 -22.96 -6.06
C ASN A 123 9.74 -23.32 -4.58
N ILE A 124 8.67 -22.85 -3.95
CA ILE A 124 8.30 -23.19 -2.56
C ILE A 124 7.20 -24.27 -2.52
N THR A 125 6.56 -24.57 -3.65
CA THR A 125 5.42 -25.50 -3.69
C THR A 125 5.84 -26.98 -3.83
N ASP A 126 7.13 -27.32 -3.77
CA ASP A 126 7.61 -28.66 -4.14
C ASP A 126 8.36 -29.44 -3.05
N LYS A 127 7.92 -29.36 -1.77
CA LYS A 127 8.19 -30.46 -0.81
C LYS A 127 7.28 -30.48 0.43
N PHE A 128 5.97 -30.58 0.25
CA PHE A 128 5.12 -31.17 1.31
C PHE A 128 5.13 -32.69 1.12
N ILE A 129 6.01 -33.40 1.85
CA ILE A 129 5.86 -34.84 2.03
C ILE A 129 4.68 -35.02 2.98
N ILE A 130 3.51 -35.35 2.43
CA ILE A 130 2.36 -35.79 3.21
C ILE A 130 2.52 -37.30 3.39
N GLU A 131 2.84 -37.75 4.61
CA GLU A 131 2.68 -39.16 4.97
C GLU A 131 1.17 -39.44 5.00
N LEU A 132 0.63 -39.99 3.91
CA LEU A 132 -0.74 -40.48 3.85
C LEU A 132 -0.86 -41.74 4.73
N GLY A 133 -1.07 -41.53 6.03
CA GLY A 133 -1.86 -42.45 6.83
C GLY A 133 -3.27 -42.48 6.24
N ASN A 134 -3.65 -43.65 5.73
CA ASN A 134 -4.94 -43.97 5.14
C ASN A 134 -6.12 -43.36 5.89
N ASP A 135 -6.73 -42.31 5.33
CA ASP A 135 -8.15 -42.08 5.53
C ASP A 135 -8.80 -41.51 4.27
N SER A 136 -9.94 -42.11 3.96
CA SER A 136 -10.69 -41.97 2.71
C SER A 136 -11.87 -41.03 2.96
N SER A 137 -11.97 -39.94 2.20
CA SER A 137 -13.27 -39.52 1.66
C SER A 137 -13.09 -38.57 0.47
N THR A 138 -13.65 -38.98 -0.65
CA THR A 138 -13.84 -38.20 -1.87
C THR A 138 -15.05 -37.29 -1.69
N ASP A 139 -14.88 -35.98 -1.80
CA ASP A 139 -15.94 -35.05 -2.20
C ASP A 139 -15.39 -34.14 -3.30
N SER A 140 -15.81 -34.43 -4.53
CA SER A 140 -15.51 -33.65 -5.73
C SER A 140 -16.61 -32.62 -5.95
N ASP A 141 -16.31 -31.35 -5.69
CA ASP A 141 -17.09 -30.24 -6.24
C ASP A 141 -16.23 -29.50 -7.27
N THR A 142 -16.33 -29.95 -8.53
CA THR A 142 -15.82 -29.25 -9.69
C THR A 142 -16.74 -28.06 -9.99
N SER A 143 -16.43 -26.87 -9.44
CA SER A 143 -17.03 -25.63 -9.91
C SER A 143 -16.30 -25.16 -11.17
N ASN A 144 -16.89 -25.47 -12.32
CA ASN A 144 -16.44 -24.97 -13.61
C ASN A 144 -16.97 -23.55 -13.82
N ASP A 145 -16.28 -22.57 -13.24
CA ASP A 145 -16.54 -21.16 -13.53
C ASP A 145 -15.82 -20.76 -14.83
N ALA A 146 -16.44 -21.11 -15.95
CA ALA A 146 -16.10 -20.59 -17.26
C ALA A 146 -16.46 -19.09 -17.30
N TYR A 147 -15.52 -18.24 -16.88
CA TYR A 147 -15.65 -16.80 -17.04
C TYR A 147 -15.75 -16.46 -18.54
N ALA A 148 -16.87 -15.84 -18.91
CA ALA A 148 -17.19 -15.39 -20.26
C ALA A 148 -16.17 -14.34 -20.75
N SER A 149 -15.09 -14.81 -21.38
CA SER A 149 -14.07 -13.98 -22.04
C SER A 149 -14.60 -13.20 -23.25
N ASP A 150 -15.80 -13.54 -23.73
CA ASP A 150 -16.38 -13.01 -24.96
C ASP A 150 -16.85 -11.54 -24.83
N SER A 151 -17.14 -11.10 -23.58
CA SER A 151 -17.62 -9.72 -23.36
C SER A 151 -16.52 -8.66 -23.40
N LEU A 152 -15.27 -9.02 -23.11
CA LEU A 152 -14.13 -8.08 -23.12
C LEU A 152 -13.55 -7.91 -24.52
N GLU A 153 -13.55 -8.95 -25.34
CA GLU A 153 -13.09 -8.86 -26.74
C GLU A 153 -14.02 -7.97 -27.59
N SER A 154 -15.33 -8.06 -27.38
CA SER A 154 -16.31 -7.18 -28.02
C SER A 154 -16.06 -5.69 -27.71
N PHE A 155 -15.72 -5.39 -26.44
CA PHE A 155 -15.47 -4.03 -26.00
C PHE A 155 -14.17 -3.46 -26.59
N LEU A 156 -13.10 -4.25 -26.59
CA LEU A 156 -11.82 -3.85 -27.19
C LEU A 156 -11.93 -3.68 -28.72
N SER A 157 -12.67 -4.56 -29.41
CA SER A 157 -12.91 -4.45 -30.86
C SER A 157 -13.68 -3.16 -31.21
N THR A 158 -14.67 -2.80 -30.38
CA THR A 158 -15.42 -1.55 -30.54
C THR A 158 -14.53 -0.31 -30.35
N ILE A 159 -13.70 -0.29 -29.31
CA ILE A 159 -12.75 0.80 -29.04
C ILE A 159 -11.76 0.96 -30.20
N ILE A 160 -11.20 -0.14 -30.71
CA ILE A 160 -10.25 -0.12 -31.83
C ILE A 160 -10.92 0.38 -33.12
N THR A 161 -12.18 -0.01 -33.36
CA THR A 161 -12.92 0.39 -34.56
C THR A 161 -13.27 1.89 -34.53
N VAL A 162 -13.69 2.42 -33.38
CA VAL A 162 -13.97 3.85 -33.21
C VAL A 162 -12.70 4.68 -33.42
N SER A 163 -11.57 4.23 -32.85
CA SER A 163 -10.29 4.94 -32.98
C SER A 163 -9.77 4.95 -34.43
N LYS A 164 -9.95 3.86 -35.19
CA LYS A 164 -9.58 3.81 -36.62
C LYS A 164 -10.45 4.70 -37.51
N ASN A 165 -11.70 4.95 -37.15
CA ASN A 165 -12.61 5.81 -37.92
C ASN A 165 -12.35 7.31 -37.68
N GLU A 166 -11.85 7.69 -36.49
CA GLU A 166 -11.43 9.07 -36.22
C GLU A 166 -10.09 9.44 -36.87
N ILE A 167 -9.19 8.48 -37.09
CA ILE A 167 -7.88 8.71 -37.73
C ILE A 167 -8.00 8.87 -39.26
N ASN A 168 -9.08 8.38 -39.89
CA ASN A 168 -9.31 8.44 -41.35
C ASN A 168 -10.23 9.59 -41.79
N LYS A 169 -10.41 10.62 -40.96
CA LYS A 169 -11.20 11.82 -41.26
C LYS A 169 -10.32 13.06 -41.22
#